data_AF-A0AAV5R1U8-F1
#
_entry.id   AF-A0AAV5R1U8-F1
#
_cell.length_a   1.000
_cell.length_b   1.000
_cell.length_c   1.000
_cell.angle_alpha   90.00
_cell.angle_beta   90.00
_cell.angle_gamma   90.00
#
_symmetry.space_group_name_H-M   'P 1'
#
loop_
_entity.id
_entity.type
_entity.pdbx_description
1 polymer ?
#
loop_
_entity_poly.entity_id
_entity_poly.type
_entity_poly.pdbx_seq_one_letter_code
_entity_poly.pdbx_strand_id
1 'polypeptide(L)'
;MDTVYFIYFLIHIPITLLMDATFVIPTKYQINIQKTLSEFHIEQNKDFLAIETPLWIQIFVLFELIFQVPIFFYAVYHYLNNNKSFKFKSWIYLVIYGFNAGFTTLVCFIYVIMEGNNYGLNNKELINLLSLYTPTMLLPFYMMIDFSKRINNQLNIINNINIKEKTK
;
A
#
# COMPACT_ATOMS: atom_id res chain seq x y z
N MET A 1 -15.85 -0.90 -6.45
CA MET A 1 -14.43 -1.19 -6.13
C MET A 1 -13.53 -0.02 -6.46
N ASP A 2 -13.57 0.56 -7.68
CA ASP A 2 -12.68 1.67 -8.06
C ASP A 2 -12.71 2.86 -7.07
N THR A 3 -13.88 3.25 -6.56
CA THR A 3 -13.99 4.32 -5.52
C THR A 3 -13.28 3.96 -4.22
N VAL A 4 -13.31 2.69 -3.81
CA VAL A 4 -12.64 2.21 -2.59
C VAL A 4 -11.12 2.33 -2.76
N TYR A 5 -10.60 1.88 -3.92
CA TYR A 5 -9.18 2.03 -4.23
C TYR A 5 -8.77 3.50 -4.33
N PHE A 6 -9.61 4.36 -4.91
CA PHE A 6 -9.37 5.80 -4.96
C PHE A 6 -9.26 6.40 -3.56
N ILE A 7 -10.22 6.12 -2.67
CA ILE A 7 -10.19 6.62 -1.28
C ILE A 7 -8.95 6.08 -0.56
N TYR A 8 -8.63 4.80 -0.76
CA TYR A 8 -7.43 4.19 -0.21
C TYR A 8 -6.16 4.94 -0.61
N PHE A 9 -5.94 5.17 -1.91
CA PHE A 9 -4.79 5.95 -2.39
C PHE A 9 -4.78 7.38 -1.86
N LEU A 10 -5.94 8.03 -1.81
CA LEU A 10 -6.06 9.39 -1.30
C LEU A 10 -5.65 9.51 0.17
N ILE A 11 -6.02 8.52 0.99
CA ILE A 11 -5.66 8.45 2.40
C ILE A 11 -4.18 8.07 2.59
N HIS A 12 -3.64 7.20 1.73
CA HIS A 12 -2.25 6.76 1.85
C HIS A 12 -1.24 7.85 1.52
N ILE A 13 -1.56 8.80 0.63
CA ILE A 13 -0.65 9.93 0.33
C ILE A 13 -0.19 10.68 1.60
N PRO A 14 -1.08 11.23 2.45
CA PRO A 14 -0.64 11.91 3.65
C PRO A 14 -0.05 10.96 4.69
N ILE A 15 -0.54 9.73 4.81
CA ILE A 15 0.03 8.74 5.76
C ILE A 15 1.49 8.45 5.39
N THR A 16 1.77 8.09 4.15
CA THR A 16 3.12 7.77 3.71
C THR A 16 4.07 8.97 3.83
N LEU A 17 3.62 10.16 3.45
CA LEU A 17 4.48 11.35 3.46
C LEU A 17 4.72 11.92 4.87
N LEU A 18 3.76 11.77 5.78
CA LEU A 18 3.83 12.35 7.13
C LEU A 18 4.19 11.34 8.22
N MET A 19 3.93 10.05 8.00
CA MET A 19 4.20 8.98 8.96
C MET A 19 5.28 8.05 8.43
N ASP A 20 5.08 7.37 7.30
CA ASP A 20 6.02 6.32 6.89
C ASP A 20 7.39 6.89 6.49
N ALA A 21 7.42 8.09 5.90
CA ALA A 21 8.66 8.79 5.59
C ALA A 21 9.58 8.99 6.83
N THR A 22 9.05 8.99 8.04
CA THR A 22 9.84 9.14 9.28
C THR A 22 10.79 7.98 9.53
N PHE A 23 10.51 6.79 8.97
CA PHE A 23 11.37 5.62 9.09
C PHE A 23 12.71 5.80 8.38
N VAL A 24 12.76 6.66 7.34
CA VAL A 24 13.98 6.93 6.56
C VAL A 24 14.56 8.31 6.82
N ILE A 25 13.74 9.27 7.26
CA ILE A 25 14.18 10.63 7.57
C ILE A 25 14.68 10.68 9.01
N PRO A 26 15.97 11.00 9.26
CA PRO A 26 16.49 11.18 10.61
C PRO A 26 15.69 12.22 11.41
N THR A 27 15.46 11.99 12.70
CA THR A 27 14.63 12.84 13.59
C THR A 27 15.01 14.33 13.55
N LYS A 28 16.28 14.67 13.31
CA LYS A 28 16.76 16.05 13.17
C LYS A 28 16.20 16.80 11.94
N TYR A 29 15.79 16.08 10.91
CA TYR A 29 15.26 16.63 9.66
C TYR A 29 13.74 16.45 9.52
N GLN A 30 13.11 15.75 10.46
CA GLN A 30 11.66 15.60 10.50
C GLN A 30 11.01 16.93 10.92
N ILE A 31 9.92 17.29 10.23
CA ILE A 31 9.09 18.44 10.60
C ILE A 31 8.26 18.13 11.84
N ASN A 32 7.78 19.16 12.54
CA ASN A 32 7.07 18.97 13.81
C ASN A 32 5.84 18.06 13.69
N ILE A 33 5.05 18.20 12.61
CA ILE A 33 3.87 17.36 12.40
C ILE A 33 4.24 15.88 12.23
N GLN A 34 5.37 15.57 11.58
CA GLN A 34 5.86 14.20 11.42
C GLN A 34 6.22 13.59 12.78
N LYS A 35 6.93 14.34 13.62
CA LYS A 35 7.30 13.91 14.98
C LYS A 35 6.07 13.64 15.82
N THR A 36 5.14 14.59 15.87
CA THR A 36 3.92 14.45 16.67
C THR A 36 3.07 13.26 16.23
N LEU A 37 2.92 13.04 14.91
CA LEU A 37 2.16 11.89 14.41
C LEU A 37 2.87 10.56 14.67
N SER A 38 4.20 10.52 14.51
CA SER A 38 5.00 9.33 14.80
C SER A 38 4.97 8.97 16.28
N GLU A 39 5.14 9.95 17.17
CA GLU A 39 5.05 9.78 18.62
C GLU A 39 3.66 9.27 19.02
N PHE A 40 2.61 9.91 18.51
CA PHE A 40 1.23 9.48 18.75
C PHE A 40 0.98 8.03 18.28
N HIS A 41 1.48 7.66 17.09
CA HIS A 41 1.33 6.30 16.57
C HIS A 41 2.05 5.27 17.45
N ILE A 42 3.28 5.57 17.86
CA ILE A 42 4.08 4.70 18.72
C ILE A 42 3.41 4.54 20.09
N GLU A 43 2.95 5.63 20.71
CA GLU A 43 2.30 5.62 22.02
C GLU A 43 0.99 4.82 21.99
N GLN A 44 0.18 5.03 20.94
CA GLN A 44 -1.14 4.42 20.83
C GLN A 44 -1.07 2.94 20.44
N ASN A 45 -0.14 2.57 19.57
CA ASN A 45 -0.14 1.25 18.92
C ASN A 45 1.04 0.36 19.32
N LYS A 46 2.02 0.89 20.05
CA LYS A 46 3.28 0.21 20.42
C LYS A 46 3.97 -0.42 19.23
N ASP A 47 3.97 0.31 18.11
CA ASP A 47 4.59 -0.16 16.88
C ASP A 47 6.12 -0.11 17.00
N PHE A 48 6.70 -1.23 17.43
CA PHE A 48 8.14 -1.36 17.62
C PHE A 48 8.94 -1.21 16.32
N LEU A 49 8.32 -1.48 15.16
CA LEU A 49 8.96 -1.26 13.85
C LEU A 49 9.21 0.23 13.60
N ALA A 50 8.31 1.10 14.07
CA ALA A 50 8.44 2.56 13.99
C ALA A 50 9.47 3.11 15.00
N ILE A 51 9.77 2.37 16.06
CA ILE A 51 10.80 2.74 17.04
C ILE A 51 12.19 2.34 16.53
N GLU A 52 12.37 1.06 16.18
CA GLU A 52 13.68 0.53 15.83
C GLU A 52 14.13 0.90 14.42
N THR A 53 13.17 1.03 13.49
CA THR A 53 13.43 1.36 12.08
C THR A 53 14.54 0.49 11.46
N PRO A 54 14.44 -0.85 11.50
CA PRO A 54 15.50 -1.71 11.00
C PRO A 54 15.75 -1.49 9.51
N LEU A 55 16.99 -1.72 9.04
CA LEU A 55 17.41 -1.39 7.66
C LEU A 55 16.47 -1.94 6.58
N TRP A 56 15.92 -3.15 6.76
CA TRP A 56 15.00 -3.74 5.79
C TRP A 56 13.66 -2.99 5.69
N ILE A 57 13.16 -2.44 6.81
CA ILE A 57 11.99 -1.55 6.81
C ILE A 57 12.34 -0.24 6.11
N GLN A 58 13.49 0.35 6.42
CA GLN A 58 13.93 1.58 5.76
C GLN A 58 14.00 1.41 4.24
N ILE A 59 14.46 0.25 3.76
CA ILE A 59 14.45 -0.08 2.33
C ILE A 59 13.02 -0.16 1.81
N PHE A 60 12.10 -0.84 2.49
CA PHE A 60 10.70 -0.92 2.06
C PHE A 60 10.04 0.46 1.98
N VAL A 61 10.24 1.30 2.99
CA VAL A 61 9.73 2.68 2.99
C VAL A 61 10.39 3.51 1.89
N LEU A 62 11.68 3.33 1.63
CA LEU A 62 12.34 4.01 0.51
C LEU A 62 11.69 3.62 -0.84
N PHE A 63 11.41 2.34 -1.04
CA PHE A 63 10.65 1.88 -2.21
C PHE A 63 9.23 2.44 -2.21
N GLU A 64 8.57 2.54 -1.07
CA GLU A 64 7.25 3.16 -0.96
C GLU A 64 7.29 4.61 -1.45
N LEU A 65 8.25 5.41 -0.99
CA LEU A 65 8.42 6.80 -1.40
C LEU A 65 8.77 6.98 -2.87
N ILE A 66 9.64 6.11 -3.43
CA ILE A 66 10.12 6.26 -4.82
C ILE A 66 9.17 5.62 -5.83
N PHE A 67 8.49 4.54 -5.47
CA PHE A 67 7.66 3.75 -6.39
C PHE A 67 6.17 3.85 -6.09
N GLN A 68 5.76 3.66 -4.83
CA GLN A 68 4.33 3.62 -4.50
C GLN A 68 3.70 5.03 -4.50
N VAL A 69 4.36 6.02 -3.91
CA VAL A 69 3.84 7.40 -3.85
C VAL A 69 3.55 7.99 -5.23
N PRO A 70 4.43 7.89 -6.25
CA PRO A 70 4.09 8.32 -7.60
C PRO A 70 2.85 7.60 -8.17
N ILE A 71 2.68 6.30 -7.86
CA ILE A 71 1.50 5.54 -8.26
C ILE A 71 0.25 6.03 -7.53
N PHE A 72 0.33 6.44 -6.26
CA PHE A 72 -0.80 7.01 -5.52
C PHE A 72 -1.32 8.27 -6.21
N PHE A 73 -0.42 9.22 -6.49
CA PHE A 73 -0.76 10.45 -7.20
C PHE A 73 -1.30 10.16 -8.60
N TYR A 74 -0.66 9.26 -9.34
CA TYR A 74 -1.14 8.83 -10.65
C TYR A 74 -2.54 8.21 -10.57
N ALA A 75 -2.82 7.34 -9.60
CA ALA A 75 -4.11 6.68 -9.45
C ALA A 75 -5.22 7.68 -9.10
N VAL A 76 -4.96 8.60 -8.18
CA VAL A 76 -5.89 9.69 -7.81
C VAL A 76 -6.19 10.57 -9.02
N TYR A 77 -5.16 11.08 -9.68
CA TYR A 77 -5.30 11.92 -10.89
C TYR A 77 -6.05 11.19 -12.00
N HIS A 78 -5.68 9.95 -12.27
CA HIS A 78 -6.29 9.14 -13.32
C HIS A 78 -7.77 8.89 -13.01
N TYR A 79 -8.13 8.54 -11.78
CA TYR A 79 -9.53 8.28 -11.40
C TYR A 79 -10.41 9.53 -11.57
N LEU A 80 -9.93 10.70 -11.13
CA LEU A 80 -10.66 11.97 -11.23
C LEU A 80 -10.92 12.37 -12.69
N ASN A 81 -9.95 12.13 -13.58
CA ASN A 81 -10.07 12.50 -14.99
C ASN A 81 -10.78 11.47 -15.88
N ASN A 82 -11.13 10.29 -15.35
CA ASN A 82 -11.68 9.18 -16.13
C ASN A 82 -13.06 8.73 -15.67
N ASN A 83 -13.94 9.68 -15.35
CA ASN A 83 -15.32 9.42 -14.89
C ASN A 83 -15.36 8.43 -13.72
N LYS A 84 -14.47 8.62 -12.74
CA LYS A 84 -14.44 7.79 -11.52
C LYS A 84 -14.17 6.31 -11.78
N SER A 85 -13.31 6.00 -12.75
CA SER A 85 -12.93 4.63 -13.09
C SER A 85 -11.49 4.50 -13.60
N PHE A 86 -10.84 3.40 -13.24
CA PHE A 86 -9.52 3.04 -13.75
C PHE A 86 -9.62 2.40 -15.14
N LYS A 87 -8.77 2.82 -16.08
CA LYS A 87 -8.80 2.39 -17.47
C LYS A 87 -7.72 1.35 -17.73
N PHE A 88 -7.83 0.61 -18.83
CA PHE A 88 -6.93 -0.50 -19.18
C PHE A 88 -5.44 -0.16 -19.01
N LYS A 89 -5.03 1.05 -19.42
CA LYS A 89 -3.64 1.54 -19.27
C LYS A 89 -3.16 1.61 -17.82
N SER A 90 -4.04 1.90 -16.87
CA SER A 90 -3.67 2.01 -15.45
C SER A 90 -3.62 0.65 -14.74
N TRP A 91 -4.29 -0.38 -15.26
CA TRP A 91 -4.46 -1.65 -14.57
C TRP A 91 -3.13 -2.36 -14.29
N ILE A 92 -2.17 -2.31 -15.23
CA ILE A 92 -0.87 -2.95 -15.03
C ILE A 92 -0.09 -2.33 -13.86
N TYR A 93 -0.10 -1.01 -13.72
CA TYR A 93 0.55 -0.32 -12.61
C TYR A 93 -0.11 -0.67 -11.28
N LEU A 94 -1.44 -0.82 -11.26
CA LEU A 94 -2.19 -1.20 -10.07
C LEU A 94 -1.96 -2.66 -9.66
N VAL A 95 -1.68 -3.55 -10.61
CA VAL A 95 -1.26 -4.94 -10.30
C VAL A 95 0.13 -4.95 -9.66
N ILE A 96 1.10 -4.26 -10.24
CA ILE A 96 2.47 -4.22 -9.71
C ILE A 96 2.48 -3.55 -8.34
N TYR A 97 1.75 -2.45 -8.20
CA TYR A 97 1.54 -1.79 -6.92
C TYR A 97 0.91 -2.73 -5.89
N GLY A 98 -0.19 -3.39 -6.25
CA GLY A 98 -0.93 -4.26 -5.34
C GLY A 98 -0.07 -5.41 -4.80
N PHE A 99 0.77 -5.99 -5.65
CA PHE A 99 1.77 -6.97 -5.22
C PHE A 99 2.81 -6.36 -4.29
N ASN A 100 3.45 -5.26 -4.70
CA ASN A 100 4.54 -4.65 -3.95
C ASN A 100 4.09 -4.23 -2.54
N ALA A 101 3.02 -3.44 -2.43
CA ALA A 101 2.49 -2.96 -1.16
C ALA A 101 1.91 -4.10 -0.31
N GLY A 102 1.22 -5.06 -0.92
CA GLY A 102 0.72 -6.24 -0.20
C GLY A 102 1.86 -7.08 0.39
N PHE A 103 2.93 -7.28 -0.38
CA PHE A 103 4.07 -8.09 0.03
C PHE A 103 4.92 -7.43 1.12
N THR A 104 5.25 -6.14 0.99
CA THR A 104 6.02 -5.44 2.03
C THR A 104 5.26 -5.43 3.36
N THR A 105 3.96 -5.17 3.32
CA THR A 105 3.10 -5.19 4.51
C THR A 105 2.93 -6.59 5.07
N LEU A 106 2.86 -7.64 4.23
CA LEU A 106 2.84 -9.03 4.69
C LEU A 106 4.10 -9.40 5.46
N VAL A 107 5.28 -8.93 5.02
CA VAL A 107 6.54 -9.15 5.75
C VAL A 107 6.47 -8.48 7.13
N CYS A 108 6.02 -7.22 7.20
CA CYS A 108 5.82 -6.53 8.48
C CYS A 108 4.81 -7.27 9.38
N PHE A 109 3.68 -7.70 8.80
CA PHE A 109 2.62 -8.41 9.50
C PHE A 109 3.12 -9.71 10.14
N ILE A 110 3.87 -10.53 9.38
CA ILE A 110 4.47 -11.76 9.90
C ILE A 110 5.51 -11.44 10.97
N TYR A 111 6.34 -10.41 10.77
CA TYR A 111 7.35 -10.02 11.75
C TYR A 111 6.72 -9.58 13.07
N VAL A 112 5.62 -8.82 13.04
CA VAL A 112 4.84 -8.44 14.23
C VAL A 112 4.30 -9.68 14.95
N ILE A 113 3.79 -10.69 14.23
CA ILE A 113 3.34 -11.95 14.85
C ILE A 113 4.49 -12.68 15.55
N MET A 114 5.65 -12.75 14.91
CA MET A 114 6.78 -13.53 15.41
C MET A 114 7.47 -12.85 16.59
N GLU A 115 7.68 -11.54 16.51
CA GLU A 115 8.53 -10.82 17.46
C GLU A 115 7.75 -9.97 18.46
N GLY A 116 6.45 -9.68 18.23
CA GLY A 116 5.69 -8.74 19.07
C GLY A 116 5.76 -9.05 20.57
N ASN A 117 5.72 -10.33 20.95
CA ASN A 117 5.86 -10.74 22.36
C ASN A 117 7.26 -10.47 22.92
N ASN A 118 8.32 -10.64 22.12
CA ASN A 118 9.70 -10.33 22.52
C ASN A 118 9.90 -8.83 22.72
N TYR A 119 9.14 -8.00 22.00
CA TYR A 119 9.06 -6.55 22.17
C TYR A 119 8.08 -6.11 23.27
N GLY A 120 7.53 -7.05 24.05
CA GLY A 120 6.70 -6.75 25.22
C GLY A 120 5.25 -6.42 24.91
N LEU A 121 4.76 -6.70 23.70
CA LEU A 121 3.34 -6.56 23.38
C LEU A 121 2.56 -7.67 24.08
N ASN A 122 1.46 -7.31 24.73
CA ASN A 122 0.47 -8.30 25.16
C ASN A 122 -0.47 -8.69 24.01
N ASN A 123 -1.27 -9.75 24.19
CA ASN A 123 -2.17 -10.24 23.14
C ASN A 123 -3.14 -9.17 22.59
N LYS A 124 -3.61 -8.24 23.42
CA LYS A 124 -4.53 -7.18 22.96
C LYS A 124 -3.80 -6.15 22.11
N GLU A 125 -2.61 -5.74 22.53
CA GLU A 125 -1.73 -4.81 21.81
C GLU A 125 -1.26 -5.42 20.50
N LEU A 126 -0.91 -6.71 20.49
CA LEU A 126 -0.57 -7.45 19.29
C LEU A 126 -1.73 -7.45 18.28
N ILE A 127 -2.94 -7.78 18.72
CA ILE A 127 -4.13 -7.78 17.85
C ILE A 127 -4.43 -6.36 17.35
N ASN A 128 -4.30 -5.35 18.22
CA ASN A 128 -4.49 -3.96 17.83
C ASN A 128 -3.51 -3.55 16.72
N LEU A 129 -2.22 -3.86 16.90
CA LEU A 129 -1.19 -3.56 15.90
C LEU A 129 -1.47 -4.30 14.59
N LEU A 130 -1.74 -5.62 14.64
CA LEU A 130 -2.08 -6.41 13.45
C LEU A 130 -3.32 -5.88 12.72
N SER A 131 -4.29 -5.34 13.45
CA SER A 131 -5.49 -4.75 12.84
C SER A 131 -5.18 -3.53 11.96
N LEU A 132 -4.08 -2.81 12.21
CA LEU A 132 -3.63 -1.68 11.40
C LEU A 132 -2.94 -2.14 10.10
N TYR A 133 -2.11 -3.19 10.19
CA TYR A 133 -1.43 -3.78 9.03
C TYR A 133 -2.38 -4.58 8.13
N THR A 134 -3.45 -5.13 8.68
CA THR A 134 -4.41 -5.98 7.94
C THR A 134 -5.04 -5.28 6.73
N PRO A 135 -5.67 -4.09 6.84
CA PRO A 135 -6.28 -3.43 5.68
C PRO A 135 -5.26 -2.98 4.65
N THR A 136 -4.07 -2.53 5.08
CA THR A 136 -2.99 -2.09 4.21
C THR A 136 -2.28 -3.26 3.52
N MET A 137 -2.48 -4.50 3.99
CA MET A 137 -2.02 -5.73 3.32
C MET A 137 -3.10 -6.32 2.40
N LEU A 138 -4.31 -6.51 2.91
CA LEU A 138 -5.37 -7.21 2.21
C LEU A 138 -5.90 -6.41 1.02
N LEU A 139 -6.03 -5.09 1.15
CA LEU A 139 -6.59 -4.29 0.06
C LEU A 139 -5.66 -4.21 -1.16
N PRO A 140 -4.33 -4.02 -1.02
CA PRO A 140 -3.41 -4.14 -2.15
C PRO A 140 -3.40 -5.53 -2.82
N PHE A 141 -3.44 -6.62 -2.05
CA PHE A 141 -3.54 -7.96 -2.65
C PHE A 141 -4.88 -8.17 -3.37
N TYR A 142 -5.98 -7.68 -2.80
CA TYR A 142 -7.28 -7.72 -3.47
C TYR A 142 -7.24 -6.91 -4.77
N MET A 143 -6.62 -5.73 -4.74
CA MET A 143 -6.43 -4.86 -5.90
C MET A 143 -5.62 -5.57 -7.00
N MET A 144 -4.53 -6.24 -6.64
CA MET A 144 -3.72 -7.05 -7.54
C MET A 144 -4.56 -8.11 -8.25
N ILE A 145 -5.39 -8.85 -7.50
CA ILE A 145 -6.24 -9.91 -8.04
C ILE A 145 -7.35 -9.33 -8.94
N ASP A 146 -8.02 -8.27 -8.51
CA ASP A 146 -9.10 -7.61 -9.26
C ASP A 146 -8.59 -7.11 -10.62
N PHE A 147 -7.51 -6.33 -10.65
CA PHE A 147 -6.98 -5.81 -11.91
C PHE A 147 -6.37 -6.90 -12.79
N SER A 148 -5.79 -7.96 -12.23
CA SER A 148 -5.34 -9.12 -13.01
C SER A 148 -6.51 -9.80 -13.73
N LYS A 149 -7.65 -9.98 -13.06
CA LYS A 149 -8.87 -10.53 -13.68
C LYS A 149 -9.41 -9.60 -14.78
N ARG A 150 -9.43 -8.30 -14.54
CA ARG A 150 -9.88 -7.30 -15.53
C ARG A 150 -8.99 -7.33 -16.79
N ILE A 151 -7.66 -7.40 -16.63
CA ILE A 151 -6.71 -7.53 -17.75
C ILE A 151 -7.01 -8.79 -18.55
N ASN A 152 -7.11 -9.95 -17.90
CA ASN A 152 -7.39 -11.22 -18.57
C ASN A 152 -8.72 -11.18 -19.35
N ASN A 153 -9.77 -10.63 -18.75
CA ASN A 153 -11.07 -10.47 -19.42
C ASN A 153 -10.97 -9.59 -20.67
N GLN A 154 -10.25 -8.46 -20.58
CA GLN A 154 -10.07 -7.55 -21.72
C GLN A 154 -9.25 -8.20 -22.85
N LEU A 155 -8.19 -8.94 -22.51
CA LEU A 155 -7.39 -9.67 -23.50
C LEU A 155 -8.21 -10.74 -24.22
N ASN A 156 -9.07 -11.47 -23.49
CA ASN A 156 -9.97 -12.45 -24.08
C ASN A 156 -10.96 -11.81 -25.08
N ILE A 157 -11.50 -10.63 -24.75
CA ILE A 157 -12.38 -9.89 -25.65
C ILE A 157 -11.64 -9.49 -26.94
N ILE A 158 -10.43 -8.93 -26.82
CA ILE A 158 -9.60 -8.52 -27.96
C ILE A 158 -9.29 -9.72 -28.86
N ASN A 159 -8.90 -10.86 -28.27
CA ASN A 159 -8.61 -12.08 -29.02
C ASN A 159 -9.83 -12.59 -29.79
N ASN A 160 -11.02 -12.57 -29.17
CA ASN A 160 -12.26 -13.00 -29.83
C ASN A 160 -12.66 -12.11 -31.00
N ILE A 161 -12.41 -10.80 -30.92
CA ILE A 161 -12.66 -9.86 -32.03
C ILE A 161 -11.71 -10.17 -33.20
N ASN A 162 -10.42 -10.33 -32.91
CA ASN A 162 -9.41 -10.65 -33.92
C ASN A 162 -9.68 -11.97 -34.64
N ILE A 163 -10.23 -12.98 -33.95
CA ILE A 163 -10.63 -14.25 -34.57
C ILE A 163 -11.79 -14.03 -35.55
N LYS A 164 -12.82 -13.26 -35.15
CA LYS A 164 -13.98 -12.98 -36.02
C LYS A 164 -13.62 -12.20 -37.27
N GLU A 165 -12.68 -11.27 -37.19
CA GLU A 165 -12.18 -10.51 -38.34
C GLU A 165 -11.40 -11.39 -39.32
N LYS A 166 -10.65 -12.40 -38.85
CA LYS A 166 -9.94 -13.34 -39.72
C LYS A 166 -10.83 -14.37 -40.42
N THR A 167 -12.04 -14.59 -39.90
CA THR A 167 -13.01 -15.55 -40.46
C THR A 167 -14.01 -14.94 -41.43
N LYS A 168 -13.97 -13.62 -41.63
CA LYS A 168 -14.73 -12.90 -42.66
C LYS A 168 -13.85 -12.64 -43.88
#